data_AF-A0A382LGS7-F1
#
_entry.id   AF-A0A382LGS7-F1
#
_cell.length_a   1.000
_cell.length_b   1.000
_cell.length_c   1.000
_cell.angle_alpha   90.00
_cell.angle_beta   90.00
_cell.angle_gamma   90.00
#
_symmetry.space_group_name_H-M   'P 1'
#
loop_
_entity.id
_entity.type
_entity.pdbx_description
1 polymer ?
#
loop_
_entity_poly.entity_id
_entity_poly.type
_entity_poly.pdbx_seq_one_letter_code
_entity_poly.pdbx_strand_id
1 'polypeptide(L)'
;KAQVGEIDQAGQLFTNKRKQERIFRREMGEPEFFLMYGGPVKPILTGDEIEELSRQVQIPKDQTPKYNPEHILSPEFSGGTNYESGIQDLIDETKQKLDQLLNDPEANPQEIELVKLALKKLDYLFENYNLGMNVFRTAKGGREKLRE
;
A
#
# COMPACT_ATOMS: atom_id res chain seq x y z
N LYS A 1 -14.38 -36.03 50.37
CA LYS A 1 -13.75 -37.24 50.94
C LYS A 1 -12.55 -37.58 50.08
N ALA A 2 -11.36 -37.50 50.65
CA ALA A 2 -10.07 -37.62 49.97
C ALA A 2 -9.71 -39.08 49.66
N GLN A 3 -8.92 -39.29 48.61
CA GLN A 3 -7.83 -40.26 48.63
C GLN A 3 -6.67 -39.69 47.80
N VAL A 4 -5.59 -39.43 48.54
CA VAL A 4 -4.32 -38.83 48.16
C VAL A 4 -3.45 -39.94 47.55
N GLY A 5 -2.84 -39.66 46.39
CA GLY A 5 -1.68 -40.40 45.91
C GLY A 5 -0.41 -39.72 46.40
N GLU A 6 0.48 -40.50 47.01
CA GLU A 6 1.66 -40.07 47.77
C GLU A 6 2.75 -39.43 46.91
N ILE A 7 3.47 -38.49 47.52
CA ILE A 7 4.58 -37.72 46.94
C ILE A 7 5.85 -38.15 47.67
N ASP A 8 6.84 -38.69 46.96
CA ASP A 8 8.16 -38.91 47.54
C ASP A 8 9.04 -37.65 47.47
N GLN A 9 10.03 -37.60 48.36
CA GLN A 9 10.76 -36.42 48.87
C GLN A 9 11.57 -35.58 47.86
N ALA A 10 11.42 -35.79 46.55
CA ALA A 10 12.03 -34.99 45.49
C ALA A 10 11.01 -34.35 44.51
N GLY A 11 9.71 -34.35 44.83
CA GLY A 11 8.70 -33.55 44.11
C GLY A 11 8.45 -33.98 42.66
N GLN A 12 8.76 -35.23 42.28
CA GLN A 12 8.55 -35.74 40.93
C GLN A 12 7.35 -36.70 40.88
N LEU A 13 6.30 -36.30 40.14
CA LEU A 13 5.18 -37.16 39.77
C LEU A 13 5.65 -38.20 38.75
N PHE A 14 5.59 -39.49 39.10
CA PHE A 14 5.84 -40.58 38.17
C PHE A 14 4.70 -40.69 37.15
N THR A 15 4.91 -40.22 35.92
CA THR A 15 4.01 -40.51 34.80
C THR A 15 4.44 -41.82 34.11
N ASN A 16 3.54 -42.80 34.06
CA ASN A 16 3.76 -44.06 33.35
C ASN A 16 3.65 -43.81 31.83
N LYS A 17 4.78 -43.88 31.13
CA LYS A 17 5.00 -43.55 29.71
C LYS A 17 4.29 -44.46 28.69
N ARG A 18 3.17 -45.12 29.00
CA ARG A 18 2.51 -46.10 28.12
C ARG A 18 0.96 -46.08 28.10
N LYS A 19 0.34 -44.93 28.31
CA LYS A 19 -1.03 -44.67 27.84
C LYS A 19 -1.04 -43.32 27.16
N GLN A 20 -1.73 -43.21 26.03
CA GLN A 20 -1.96 -41.95 25.33
C GLN A 20 -2.62 -40.98 26.31
N GLU A 21 -1.81 -40.18 26.99
CA GLU A 21 -2.31 -38.97 27.64
C GLU A 21 -2.98 -38.19 26.52
N ARG A 22 -4.29 -37.95 26.66
CA ARG A 22 -5.02 -37.06 25.77
C ARG A 22 -4.59 -35.65 26.15
N ILE A 23 -3.36 -35.32 25.76
CA ILE A 23 -2.73 -34.03 25.93
C ILE A 23 -3.58 -33.10 25.06
N PHE A 24 -4.42 -32.31 25.74
CA PHE A 24 -5.37 -31.37 25.17
C PHE A 24 -6.59 -32.00 24.47
N ARG A 25 -7.67 -32.23 25.23
CA ARG A 25 -8.90 -31.56 24.79
C ARG A 25 -8.74 -30.12 25.24
N ARG A 26 -8.18 -29.24 24.40
CA ARG A 26 -8.64 -27.86 24.50
C ARG A 26 -10.14 -27.99 24.25
N GLU A 27 -10.96 -27.51 25.18
CA GLU A 27 -12.29 -27.08 24.78
C GLU A 27 -12.01 -26.16 23.59
N MET A 28 -12.30 -26.62 22.37
CA MET A 28 -12.33 -25.75 21.21
C MET A 28 -13.60 -24.90 21.39
N GLY A 29 -13.69 -24.18 22.51
CA GLY A 29 -14.60 -23.08 22.66
C GLY A 29 -14.18 -22.08 21.60
N GLU A 30 -15.16 -21.60 20.84
CA GLU A 30 -14.93 -20.58 19.83
C GLU A 30 -14.09 -19.47 20.48
N PRO A 31 -12.94 -19.10 19.89
CA PRO A 31 -12.12 -18.04 20.47
C PRO A 31 -13.00 -16.81 20.68
N GLU A 32 -12.90 -16.17 21.85
CA GLU A 32 -13.73 -15.03 22.27
C GLU A 32 -13.75 -13.87 21.26
N PHE A 33 -12.84 -13.89 20.29
CA PHE A 33 -12.84 -13.07 19.08
C PHE A 33 -14.22 -12.97 18.40
N PHE A 34 -15.00 -14.06 18.29
CA PHE A 34 -16.31 -14.04 17.61
C PHE A 34 -17.45 -13.44 18.45
N LEU A 35 -17.31 -13.40 19.78
CA LEU A 35 -18.31 -12.81 20.68
C LEU A 35 -18.26 -11.27 20.70
N MET A 36 -17.12 -10.69 20.31
CA MET A 36 -16.88 -9.24 20.37
C MET A 36 -17.33 -8.49 19.09
N TYR A 37 -17.61 -9.21 18.00
CA TYR A 37 -17.99 -8.60 16.73
C TYR A 37 -19.40 -9.00 16.31
N GLY A 38 -20.38 -8.22 16.76
CA GLY A 38 -21.65 -8.09 16.06
C GLY A 38 -21.44 -7.36 14.74
N GLY A 39 -20.86 -8.05 13.74
CA GLY A 39 -20.80 -7.54 12.37
C GLY A 39 -22.21 -7.19 11.88
N PRO A 40 -22.35 -6.32 10.86
CA PRO A 40 -23.67 -5.95 10.36
C PRO A 40 -24.45 -7.20 9.97
N VAL A 41 -25.57 -7.45 10.66
CA VAL A 41 -26.48 -8.56 10.33
C VAL A 41 -27.01 -8.28 8.94
N LYS A 42 -26.64 -9.12 7.97
CA LYS A 42 -27.18 -9.01 6.61
C LYS A 42 -28.68 -9.27 6.70
N PRO A 43 -29.54 -8.35 6.23
CA PRO A 43 -30.98 -8.58 6.22
C PRO A 43 -31.28 -9.79 5.31
N ILE A 44 -32.18 -10.66 5.77
CA ILE A 44 -32.67 -11.78 4.95
C ILE A 44 -33.63 -11.18 3.94
N LEU A 45 -33.24 -11.21 2.66
CA LEU A 45 -34.07 -10.71 1.57
C LEU A 45 -35.21 -11.69 1.27
N THR A 46 -36.37 -11.16 0.92
CA THR A 46 -37.50 -11.96 0.43
C THR A 46 -37.25 -12.45 -1.00
N GLY A 47 -37.99 -13.47 -1.46
CA GLY A 47 -37.83 -14.01 -2.81
C GLY A 47 -37.99 -12.95 -3.90
N ASP A 48 -38.97 -12.07 -3.75
CA ASP A 48 -39.25 -10.98 -4.69
C ASP A 48 -38.10 -9.96 -4.73
N GLU A 49 -37.53 -9.59 -3.57
CA GLU A 49 -36.37 -8.70 -3.48
C GLU A 49 -35.13 -9.29 -4.18
N ILE A 50 -34.94 -10.61 -4.10
CA ILE A 50 -33.85 -11.31 -4.78
C ILE A 50 -34.04 -11.27 -6.31
N GLU A 51 -35.27 -11.45 -6.79
CA GLU A 51 -35.58 -11.37 -8.22
C GLU A 51 -35.39 -9.94 -8.77
N GLU A 52 -35.81 -8.93 -8.02
CA GLU A 52 -35.60 -7.52 -8.38
C GLU A 52 -34.12 -7.18 -8.46
N LEU A 53 -33.32 -7.59 -7.47
CA LEU A 53 -31.87 -7.41 -7.48
C LEU A 53 -31.22 -8.14 -8.66
N SER A 54 -31.66 -9.37 -8.96
CA SER A 54 -31.17 -10.15 -10.11
C SER A 54 -31.40 -9.40 -11.43
N ARG A 55 -32.58 -8.82 -11.62
CA ARG A 55 -32.89 -7.99 -12.80
C ARG A 55 -32.01 -6.74 -12.88
N GLN A 56 -31.75 -6.08 -11.75
CA GLN A 56 -30.88 -4.90 -11.70
C GLN A 56 -29.42 -5.23 -12.01
N VAL A 57 -28.92 -6.38 -11.55
CA VAL A 57 -27.53 -6.83 -11.79
C VAL A 57 -27.31 -7.23 -13.25
N GLN A 58 -28.34 -7.73 -13.93
CA GLN A 58 -28.27 -8.08 -15.36
C GLN A 58 -28.03 -6.87 -16.27
N ILE A 59 -28.33 -5.65 -15.81
CA ILE A 59 -28.10 -4.42 -16.56
C ILE A 59 -26.67 -3.92 -16.26
N PRO A 60 -25.71 -3.99 -17.19
CA PRO A 60 -24.36 -3.51 -16.96
C PRO A 60 -24.40 -2.00 -16.68
N LYS A 61 -23.99 -1.60 -15.48
CA LYS A 61 -23.80 -0.19 -15.13
C LYS A 61 -22.35 0.19 -15.37
N ASP A 62 -22.14 1.36 -15.96
CA ASP A 62 -20.81 1.94 -16.03
C ASP A 62 -20.34 2.29 -14.61
N GLN A 63 -19.33 1.59 -14.13
CA GLN A 63 -18.70 1.82 -12.84
C GLN A 63 -17.44 2.69 -12.96
N THR A 64 -17.14 3.22 -14.16
CA THR A 64 -15.99 4.11 -14.32
C THR A 64 -16.19 5.37 -13.49
N PRO A 65 -15.22 5.73 -12.63
CA PRO A 65 -15.25 7.01 -11.93
C PRO A 65 -15.32 8.15 -12.94
N LYS A 66 -16.15 9.17 -12.66
CA LYS A 66 -16.21 10.36 -13.52
C LYS A 66 -14.88 11.09 -13.46
N TYR A 67 -14.22 11.21 -14.61
CA TYR A 67 -12.98 11.98 -14.74
C TYR A 67 -13.31 13.49 -14.79
N ASN A 68 -12.97 14.23 -13.74
CA ASN A 68 -13.15 15.67 -13.64
C ASN A 68 -11.82 16.33 -13.21
N PRO A 69 -10.88 16.56 -14.14
CA PRO A 69 -9.58 17.11 -13.82
C PRO A 69 -9.68 18.59 -13.45
N GLU A 70 -8.95 18.99 -12.42
CA GLU A 70 -8.80 20.38 -12.01
C GLU A 70 -7.57 21.00 -12.70
N HIS A 71 -7.56 22.33 -12.85
CA HIS A 71 -6.38 23.10 -13.30
C HIS A 71 -5.78 22.71 -14.67
N ILE A 72 -6.61 22.25 -15.61
CA ILE A 72 -6.19 21.85 -16.96
C ILE A 72 -5.44 22.99 -17.66
N LEU A 73 -4.15 22.79 -17.96
CA LEU A 73 -3.30 23.76 -18.65
C LEU A 73 -3.32 25.17 -18.01
N SER A 74 -3.55 25.23 -16.71
CA SER A 74 -3.60 26.50 -16.00
C SER A 74 -2.23 27.20 -16.01
N PRO A 75 -2.20 28.54 -16.13
CA PRO A 75 -0.95 29.30 -16.08
C PRO A 75 -0.22 29.17 -14.74
N GLU A 76 -0.94 28.99 -13.64
CA GLU A 76 -0.41 28.84 -12.28
C GLU A 76 0.64 27.73 -12.19
N PHE A 77 0.42 26.63 -12.91
CA PHE A 77 1.34 25.50 -12.98
C PHE A 77 2.17 25.49 -14.26
N SER A 78 2.29 26.64 -14.94
CA SER A 78 2.97 26.79 -16.25
C SER A 78 2.45 25.82 -17.32
N GLY A 79 1.18 25.39 -17.22
CA GLY A 79 0.61 24.34 -18.04
C GLY A 79 1.35 22.99 -17.91
N GLY A 80 2.03 22.77 -16.78
CA GLY A 80 2.73 21.57 -16.37
C GLY A 80 1.81 20.35 -16.24
N THR A 81 2.36 19.16 -16.37
CA THR A 81 1.63 17.93 -16.00
C THR A 81 2.08 17.46 -14.62
N ASN A 82 1.19 16.77 -13.89
CA ASN A 82 1.52 16.19 -12.58
C ASN A 82 2.75 15.27 -12.62
N TYR A 83 3.02 14.68 -13.79
CA TYR A 83 4.21 13.86 -14.01
C TYR A 83 5.50 14.69 -13.99
N GLU A 84 5.49 15.89 -14.57
CA GLU A 84 6.67 16.78 -14.59
C GLU A 84 7.00 17.31 -13.22
N SER A 85 5.99 17.82 -12.50
CA SER A 85 6.17 18.30 -11.14
C SER A 85 6.66 17.16 -10.24
N GLY A 86 6.03 15.99 -10.31
CA GLY A 86 6.44 14.83 -9.52
C GLY A 86 7.87 14.37 -9.79
N ILE A 87 8.34 14.38 -11.04
CA ILE A 87 9.76 14.08 -11.33
C ILE A 87 10.67 15.16 -10.77
N GLN A 88 10.31 16.43 -10.92
CA GLN A 88 11.13 17.53 -10.41
C GLN A 88 11.30 17.44 -8.89
N ASP A 89 10.21 17.17 -8.16
CA ASP A 89 10.24 16.95 -6.72
C ASP A 89 11.19 15.80 -6.35
N LEU A 90 11.11 14.67 -7.07
CA LEU A 90 12.01 13.53 -6.85
C LEU A 90 13.48 13.83 -7.18
N ILE A 91 13.74 14.67 -8.18
CA ILE A 91 15.09 15.13 -8.51
C ILE A 91 15.64 15.97 -7.36
N ASP A 92 14.83 16.89 -6.85
CA ASP A 92 15.26 17.79 -5.77
C ASP A 92 15.48 17.02 -4.46
N GLU A 93 14.62 16.05 -4.14
CA GLU A 93 14.83 15.12 -3.03
C GLU A 93 16.10 14.26 -3.18
N THR A 94 16.35 13.72 -4.38
CA THR A 94 17.56 12.89 -4.61
C THR A 94 18.84 13.72 -4.59
N LYS A 95 18.80 14.98 -5.04
CA LYS A 95 19.90 15.94 -4.87
C LYS A 95 20.20 16.21 -3.39
N GLN A 96 19.16 16.50 -2.59
CA GLN A 96 19.33 16.73 -1.16
C GLN A 96 19.95 15.51 -0.45
N LYS A 97 19.50 14.30 -0.80
CA LYS A 97 20.08 13.05 -0.26
C LYS A 97 21.54 12.87 -0.67
N LEU A 98 21.88 13.21 -1.92
CA LEU A 98 23.25 13.16 -2.41
C LEU A 98 24.14 14.15 -1.63
N ASP A 99 23.67 15.37 -1.43
CA ASP A 99 24.41 16.39 -0.68
C ASP A 99 24.63 15.99 0.79
N GLN A 100 23.62 15.38 1.43
CA GLN A 100 23.75 14.82 2.78
C GLN A 100 24.85 13.74 2.82
N LEU A 101 24.80 12.76 1.91
CA LEU A 101 25.80 11.68 1.85
C LEU A 101 27.22 12.19 1.53
N LEU A 102 27.36 13.29 0.78
CA LEU A 102 28.67 13.89 0.51
C LEU A 102 29.24 14.64 1.72
N ASN A 103 28.38 15.18 2.59
CA ASN A 103 28.79 15.88 3.80
C ASN A 103 29.13 14.92 4.95
N ASP A 104 28.63 13.68 4.90
CA ASP A 104 28.86 12.67 5.92
C ASP A 104 30.18 11.90 5.68
N PRO A 105 31.18 11.98 6.59
CA PRO A 105 32.49 11.35 6.39
C PRO A 105 32.48 9.82 6.52
N GLU A 106 31.42 9.23 7.07
CA GLU A 106 31.24 7.77 7.20
C GLU A 106 30.32 7.17 6.11
N ALA A 107 29.91 7.98 5.12
CA ALA A 107 28.98 7.53 4.10
C ALA A 107 29.54 6.37 3.25
N ASN A 108 28.68 5.42 2.90
CA ASN A 108 29.06 4.29 2.07
C ASN A 108 29.28 4.76 0.61
N PRO A 109 30.48 4.54 0.02
CA PRO A 109 30.76 4.97 -1.35
C PRO A 109 29.82 4.33 -2.39
N GLN A 110 29.36 3.10 -2.16
CA GLN A 110 28.42 2.44 -3.06
C GLN A 110 27.05 3.12 -3.07
N GLU A 111 26.61 3.62 -1.91
CA GLU A 111 25.35 4.32 -1.79
C GLU A 111 25.39 5.67 -2.53
N ILE A 112 26.51 6.39 -2.43
CA ILE A 112 26.73 7.63 -3.19
C ILE A 112 26.65 7.36 -4.70
N GLU A 113 27.26 6.28 -5.20
CA GLU A 113 27.18 5.91 -6.62
C GLU A 113 25.76 5.53 -7.05
N LEU A 114 25.02 4.80 -6.21
CA LEU A 114 23.63 4.45 -6.48
C LEU A 114 22.73 5.68 -6.56
N VAL A 115 22.89 6.65 -5.63
CA VAL A 115 22.12 7.89 -5.65
C VAL A 115 22.47 8.73 -6.88
N LYS A 116 23.75 8.81 -7.27
CA LYS A 116 24.16 9.48 -8.52
C LYS A 116 23.52 8.85 -9.76
N LEU A 117 23.46 7.51 -9.82
CA LEU A 117 22.82 6.81 -10.93
C LEU A 117 21.31 7.07 -10.94
N ALA A 118 20.67 7.05 -9.77
CA ALA A 118 19.25 7.34 -9.63
C ALA A 118 18.92 8.76 -10.12
N LEU A 119 19.71 9.76 -9.71
CA LEU A 119 19.55 11.15 -10.17
C LEU A 119 19.67 11.24 -11.70
N LYS A 120 20.72 10.64 -12.28
CA LYS A 120 20.90 10.59 -13.73
C LYS A 120 19.73 9.93 -14.46
N LYS A 121 19.14 8.89 -13.87
CA LYS A 121 17.96 8.22 -14.42
C LYS A 121 16.73 9.14 -14.39
N LEU A 122 16.53 9.90 -13.31
CA LEU A 122 15.44 10.85 -13.20
C LEU A 122 15.56 11.98 -14.22
N ASP A 123 16.77 12.51 -14.41
CA ASP A 123 17.05 13.51 -15.45
C ASP A 123 16.68 12.97 -16.85
N TYR A 124 17.07 11.73 -17.17
CA TYR A 124 16.69 11.12 -18.45
C TYR A 124 15.18 10.93 -18.62
N LEU A 125 14.45 10.59 -17.55
CA LEU A 125 13.00 10.47 -17.60
C LEU A 125 12.34 11.84 -17.87
N PHE A 126 12.85 12.88 -17.23
CA PHE A 126 12.39 14.25 -17.43
C PHE A 126 12.65 14.72 -18.86
N GLU A 127 13.88 14.54 -19.36
CA GLU A 127 14.27 14.91 -20.73
C GLU A 127 13.48 14.14 -21.78
N ASN A 128 13.37 12.81 -21.65
CA ASN A 128 12.63 11.97 -22.59
C ASN A 128 11.17 12.39 -22.66
N TYR A 129 10.54 12.63 -21.51
CA TYR A 129 9.18 13.11 -21.47
C TYR A 129 9.00 14.45 -22.19
N ASN A 130 9.91 15.40 -21.95
CA ASN A 130 9.90 16.67 -22.67
C ASN A 130 10.08 16.48 -24.18
N LEU A 131 11.02 15.62 -24.61
CA LEU A 131 11.25 15.32 -26.02
C LEU A 131 10.02 14.71 -26.70
N GLY A 132 9.38 13.72 -26.08
CA GLY A 132 8.19 13.06 -26.63
C GLY A 132 6.96 13.97 -26.66
N MET A 133 6.81 14.83 -25.65
CA MET A 133 5.66 15.72 -25.52
C MET A 133 5.79 17.03 -26.31
N ASN A 134 6.98 17.37 -26.81
CA ASN A 134 7.18 18.55 -27.69
C ASN A 134 6.31 18.51 -28.96
N VAL A 135 5.87 17.33 -29.39
CA VAL A 135 4.98 17.16 -30.56
C VAL A 135 3.52 17.53 -30.22
N PHE A 136 3.08 17.31 -28.99
CA PHE A 136 1.70 17.54 -28.55
C PHE A 136 1.50 18.88 -27.83
N ARG A 137 2.59 19.50 -27.40
CA ARG A 137 2.57 20.79 -26.71
C ARG A 137 2.86 21.89 -27.71
N THR A 138 1.80 22.48 -28.26
CA THR A 138 1.79 23.72 -29.08
C THR A 138 3.14 24.04 -29.72
N ALA A 139 3.33 23.47 -30.93
CA ALA A 139 4.45 23.61 -31.85
C ALA A 139 5.47 24.72 -31.52
N LYS A 140 6.75 24.34 -31.34
CA LYS A 140 7.94 25.23 -31.36
C LYS A 140 7.74 26.58 -30.64
N GLY A 141 7.73 26.56 -29.30
CA GLY A 141 7.81 27.79 -28.48
C GLY A 141 6.52 28.18 -27.76
N GLY A 142 5.54 27.29 -27.61
CA GLY A 142 4.29 27.59 -26.90
C GLY A 142 4.40 27.70 -25.37
N ARG A 143 5.30 26.93 -24.73
CA ARG A 143 5.49 26.96 -23.26
C ARG A 143 6.47 28.02 -22.77
N GLU A 144 7.45 28.41 -23.58
CA GLU A 144 8.38 29.50 -23.21
C GLU A 144 7.62 30.81 -22.93
N LYS A 145 6.51 31.05 -23.65
CA LYS A 145 5.62 32.21 -23.47
C LYS A 145 4.80 32.20 -22.18
N LEU A 146 4.72 31.07 -21.46
CA LEU A 146 3.94 30.92 -20.22
C LEU A 146 4.81 31.01 -18.96
N ARG A 147 6.14 31.14 -19.13
CA ARG A 147 7.11 31.24 -18.03
C ARG A 147 7.62 32.67 -17.80
N GLU A 148 7.03 33.66 -18.48
CA GLU A 148 7.29 35.10 -18.26
C GLU A 148 6.46 35.66 -17.10
#